data_AF-A0A534XV10-F1
#
_entry.id   AF-A0A534XV10-F1
#
_cell.length_a   1.000
_cell.length_b   1.000
_cell.length_c   1.000
_cell.angle_alpha   90.00
_cell.angle_beta   90.00
_cell.angle_gamma   90.00
#
_symmetry.space_group_name_H-M   'P 1'
#
loop_
_entity.id
_entity.type
_entity.pdbx_description
1 polymer ?
#
loop_
_entity_poly.entity_id
_entity_poly.type
_entity_poly.pdbx_seq_one_letter_code
_entity_poly.pdbx_strand_id
1 'polypeptide(L)'
;MMQIVMGESTAQVRPEILHILQLHVEEISRVLVQFEPQSPFWTSLRESGLSLEVLGWKFRFSVEADKLVLTDVQAVPAPVT
;
A
#
# COMPACT_ATOMS: atom_id res chain seq x y z
N MET A 1 5.15 15.10 -5.36
CA MET A 1 4.34 13.97 -5.87
C MET A 1 4.91 12.72 -5.25
N MET A 2 4.09 11.86 -4.66
CA MET A 2 4.54 10.59 -4.11
C MET A 2 4.48 9.51 -5.19
N GLN A 3 5.55 8.74 -5.36
CA GLN A 3 5.65 7.64 -6.32
C GLN A 3 5.15 6.34 -5.71
N ILE A 4 4.54 5.48 -6.53
CA ILE A 4 4.12 4.13 -6.13
C ILE A 4 5.03 3.14 -6.84
N VAL A 5 5.72 2.31 -6.07
CA VAL A 5 6.65 1.31 -6.57
C VAL A 5 6.04 -0.06 -6.35
N MET A 6 5.51 -0.65 -7.42
CA MET A 6 5.09 -2.05 -7.46
C MET A 6 6.29 -2.94 -7.80
N GLY A 7 6.48 -4.04 -7.07
CA GLY A 7 7.57 -4.99 -7.28
C GLY A 7 7.11 -6.29 -7.98
N GLU A 8 8.05 -7.19 -8.25
CA GLU A 8 7.79 -8.49 -8.90
C GLU A 8 6.80 -9.39 -8.12
N SER A 9 6.63 -9.13 -6.82
CA SER A 9 5.68 -9.82 -5.94
C SER A 9 4.21 -9.70 -6.38
N THR A 10 3.89 -8.78 -7.29
CA THR A 10 2.55 -8.67 -7.89
C THR A 10 2.28 -9.68 -9.01
N ALA A 11 3.28 -10.42 -9.50
CA ALA A 11 3.12 -11.33 -10.64
C ALA A 11 2.08 -12.44 -10.42
N GLN A 12 1.87 -12.84 -9.16
CA GLN A 12 0.88 -13.85 -8.75
C GLN A 12 -0.54 -13.31 -8.55
N VAL A 13 -0.73 -11.99 -8.67
CA VAL A 13 -2.00 -11.32 -8.41
C VAL A 13 -2.72 -11.06 -9.72
N ARG A 14 -4.04 -11.32 -9.74
CA ARG A 14 -4.86 -11.06 -10.92
C ARG A 14 -4.86 -9.55 -11.28
N PRO A 15 -4.80 -9.19 -12.58
CA PRO A 15 -4.74 -7.79 -13.01
C PRO A 15 -5.88 -6.92 -12.46
N GLU A 16 -7.08 -7.47 -12.33
CA GLU A 16 -8.26 -6.78 -11.78
C GLU A 16 -8.02 -6.29 -10.33
N ILE A 17 -7.37 -7.12 -9.52
CA ILE A 17 -7.06 -6.81 -8.12
C ILE A 17 -5.97 -5.73 -8.08
N LEU A 18 -4.95 -5.85 -8.94
CA LEU A 18 -3.89 -4.85 -9.05
C LEU A 18 -4.43 -3.49 -9.51
N HIS A 19 -5.41 -3.48 -10.42
CA HIS A 19 -6.06 -2.25 -10.86
C HIS A 19 -6.81 -1.56 -9.71
N ILE A 20 -7.58 -2.31 -8.93
CA ILE A 20 -8.28 -1.77 -7.76
C ILE A 20 -7.26 -1.26 -6.72
N LEU A 21 -6.20 -2.02 -6.45
CA LEU A 21 -5.14 -1.62 -5.54
C LEU A 21 -4.47 -0.31 -6.00
N GLN A 22 -4.17 -0.17 -7.29
CA GLN A 22 -3.60 1.05 -7.87
C GLN A 22 -4.51 2.26 -7.62
N LEU A 23 -5.81 2.15 -7.90
CA LEU A 23 -6.75 3.24 -7.65
C LEU A 23 -6.75 3.69 -6.18
N HIS A 24 -6.77 2.73 -5.24
CA HIS A 24 -6.78 3.04 -3.81
C HIS A 24 -5.46 3.66 -3.37
N VAL A 25 -4.33 3.10 -3.79
CA VAL A 25 -3.01 3.57 -3.35
C VAL A 25 -2.67 4.94 -3.96
N GLU A 26 -3.15 5.23 -5.18
CA GLU A 26 -3.08 6.55 -5.79
C GLU A 26 -3.90 7.58 -5.01
N GLU A 27 -5.12 7.24 -4.61
CA GLU A 27 -5.96 8.11 -3.79
C GLU A 27 -5.30 8.41 -2.44
N ILE A 28 -4.84 7.37 -1.75
CA ILE A 28 -4.10 7.51 -0.50
C ILE A 28 -2.87 8.38 -0.70
N SER A 29 -2.11 8.18 -1.79
CA SER A 29 -0.91 8.98 -2.05
C SER A 29 -1.20 10.48 -2.18
N ARG A 30 -2.34 10.84 -2.79
CA ARG A 30 -2.78 12.24 -2.94
C ARG A 30 -3.16 12.89 -1.62
N VAL A 31 -3.66 12.11 -0.67
CA VAL A 31 -3.95 12.59 0.69
C VAL A 31 -2.67 12.66 1.50
N LEU A 32 -1.79 11.66 1.38
CA LEU A 32 -0.56 11.57 2.17
C LEU A 32 0.41 12.75 1.93
N VAL A 33 0.50 13.25 0.69
CA VAL A 33 1.32 14.43 0.38
C VAL A 33 0.86 15.73 1.05
N GLN A 34 -0.33 15.75 1.65
CA GLN A 34 -0.87 16.93 2.34
C GLN A 34 -0.43 16.99 3.81
N PHE A 35 0.10 15.90 4.37
CA PHE A 35 0.58 15.89 5.74
C PHE A 35 2.01 16.40 5.85
N GLU A 36 2.31 17.07 6.97
CA GLU A 36 3.66 17.52 7.28
C GLU A 36 4.59 16.32 7.55
N PRO A 37 5.76 16.23 6.88
CA PRO A 37 6.69 15.11 7.06
C PRO A 37 7.30 14.97 8.47
N GLN A 38 7.15 15.97 9.33
CA GLN A 38 7.62 15.91 10.73
C GLN A 38 6.48 15.69 11.72
N SER A 39 5.24 15.53 11.23
CA SER A 39 4.10 15.28 12.10
C SER A 39 4.22 13.92 12.78
N PRO A 40 3.69 13.77 14.02
CA PRO A 40 3.62 12.48 14.71
C PRO A 40 2.92 11.39 13.88
N PHE A 41 1.91 11.80 13.10
CA PHE A 41 1.23 10.92 12.15
C PHE A 41 2.19 10.35 11.11
N TRP A 42 3.00 11.21 10.47
CA TRP A 42 3.94 10.76 9.44
C TRP A 42 5.03 9.86 10.00
N THR A 43 5.52 10.12 11.22
CA THR A 43 6.46 9.23 11.91
C THR A 43 5.83 7.86 12.16
N SER A 44 4.62 7.83 12.74
CA SER A 44 3.91 6.58 13.02
C SER A 44 3.61 5.78 11.74
N LEU A 45 3.21 6.45 10.66
CA LEU A 45 2.94 5.81 9.38
C LEU A 45 4.20 5.20 8.76
N ARG A 46 5.36 5.86 8.87
CA ARG A 46 6.64 5.32 8.38
C ARG A 46 7.11 4.11 9.18
N GLU A 47 6.90 4.13 10.49
CA GLU A 47 7.26 3.01 11.38
C GLU A 47 6.34 1.80 11.21
N SER A 48 5.04 2.02 11.02
CA SER A 48 4.06 0.95 10.87
C SER A 48 3.90 0.43 9.44
N GLY A 49 4.20 1.27 8.44
CA GLY A 49 3.87 0.99 7.05
C GLY A 49 2.36 1.11 6.77
N LEU A 50 1.98 0.87 5.53
CA LEU A 50 0.60 0.87 5.07
C LEU A 50 0.19 -0.54 4.66
N SER A 51 -0.93 -1.04 5.15
CA SER A 51 -1.51 -2.33 4.73
C SER A 51 -2.87 -2.11 4.10
N LEU A 52 -3.10 -2.71 2.93
CA LEU A 52 -4.38 -2.68 2.23
C LEU A 52 -4.84 -4.10 1.95
N GLU A 53 -6.13 -4.36 2.18
CA GLU A 53 -6.76 -5.63 1.82
C GLU A 53 -7.75 -5.41 0.68
N VAL A 54 -7.54 -6.11 -0.45
CA VAL A 54 -8.34 -5.99 -1.66
C VAL A 54 -8.68 -7.38 -2.17
N LEU A 55 -9.97 -7.70 -2.25
CA LEU A 55 -10.49 -8.94 -2.84
C LEU A 55 -9.77 -10.21 -2.38
N GLY A 56 -9.55 -10.34 -1.07
CA GLY A 56 -8.89 -11.51 -0.47
C GLY A 56 -7.36 -11.51 -0.60
N TRP A 57 -6.75 -10.37 -0.91
CA TRP A 57 -5.30 -10.19 -0.91
C TRP A 57 -4.91 -9.07 0.03
N LYS A 58 -3.79 -9.23 0.73
CA LYS A 58 -3.18 -8.22 1.58
C LYS A 58 -1.89 -7.74 0.95
N PHE A 59 -1.75 -6.42 0.88
CA PHE A 59 -0.62 -5.72 0.31
C PHE A 59 -0.01 -4.84 1.39
N ARG A 60 1.29 -5.01 1.66
CA ARG A 60 2.02 -4.15 2.60
C ARG A 60 2.97 -3.25 1.85
N PHE A 61 2.98 -1.99 2.25
CA PHE A 61 3.82 -0.94 1.71
C PHE A 61 4.69 -0.36 2.81
N SER A 62 5.98 -0.23 2.55
CA SER A 62 6.83 0.70 3.27
C SER A 62 6.55 2.12 2.79
N VAL A 63 6.51 3.05 3.73
CA VAL A 63 6.27 4.47 3.45
C VAL A 63 7.59 5.23 3.57
N GLU A 64 8.01 5.86 2.48
CA GLU A 64 9.16 6.76 2.41
C GLU A 64 8.69 8.20 2.18
N ALA A 65 9.60 9.17 2.27
CA ALA A 65 9.26 10.60 2.14
C ALA A 65 8.55 10.94 0.83
N ASP A 66 8.89 10.25 -0.26
CA ASP A 66 8.38 10.48 -1.60
C ASP A 66 7.87 9.19 -2.27
N LYS A 67 7.77 8.07 -1.53
CA LYS A 67 7.41 6.76 -2.12
C LYS A 67 6.53 5.89 -1.22
N LEU A 68 5.67 5.12 -1.86
CA LEU A 68 5.09 3.90 -1.30
C LEU A 68 5.70 2.71 -2.03
N VAL A 69 6.43 1.88 -1.30
CA VAL A 69 7.13 0.72 -1.85
C VAL A 69 6.41 -0.54 -1.40
N LEU A 70 5.86 -1.30 -2.34
CA LEU A 70 5.23 -2.58 -2.03
C LEU A 70 6.29 -3.58 -1.55
N THR A 71 6.19 -4.03 -0.31
CA THR A 71 7.17 -4.93 0.33
C THR A 71 6.68 -6.35 0.50
N ASP A 72 5.37 -6.57 0.60
CA ASP A 72 4.80 -7.90 0.78
C ASP A 72 3.41 -8.02 0.15
N VAL A 73 3.12 -9.21 -0.38
CA VAL A 73 1.87 -9.55 -1.06
C VAL A 73 1.48 -10.97 -0.67
N GLN A 74 0.33 -11.13 -0.03
CA GLN A 74 -0.15 -12.42 0.44
C GLN A 74 -1.65 -12.58 0.17
N ALA A 75 -2.06 -13.78 -0.21
CA ALA A 75 -3.48 -14.14 -0.18
C ALA A 75 -3.94 -14.19 1.28
N VAL A 76 -5.11 -13.62 1.55
CA VAL A 76 -5.78 -13.70 2.84
C VAL A 76 -6.59 -15.00 2.83
N PRO A 77 -6.33 -15.95 3.75
CA PRO A 77 -7.14 -17.14 3.86
C PRO A 77 -8.61 -16.76 4.08
N ALA A 78 -9.53 -17.44 3.39
CA ALA A 78 -10.94 -17.31 3.72
C ALA A 78 -11.13 -17.68 5.20
N PRO A 79 -11.94 -16.93 5.97
CA PRO A 79 -12.21 -17.28 7.35
C PRO A 79 -12.75 -18.70 7.39
N VAL A 80 -12.16 -19.55 8.24
CA VAL A 80 -12.67 -20.89 8.50
C VAL A 80 -13.98 -20.71 9.28
N THR A 81 -15.11 -20.87 8.59
CA THR A 81 -16.46 -20.90 9.16
C THR A 81 -16.76 -22.25 9.77
#